data_AF-A0AAU3LNZ4-F1
#
_entry.id   AF-A0AAU3LNZ4-F1
#
_cell.length_a   1.000
_cell.length_b   1.000
_cell.length_c   1.000
_cell.angle_alpha   90.00
_cell.angle_beta   90.00
_cell.angle_gamma   90.00
#
_symmetry.space_group_name_H-M   'P 1'
#
loop_
_entity.id
_entity.type
_entity.pdbx_description
1 polymer ?
#
loop_
_entity_poly.entity_id
_entity_poly.type
_entity_poly.pdbx_seq_one_letter_code
_entity_poly.pdbx_strand_id
1 'polypeptide(L)'
;MKARIGYGAWTVGVVQFLAVHVIAESAWARPYSWAQNNISDLGNAHCALQPEPEPRYICSPEHGLMNGSFIALGTLLVVGAALAGGGALWRRGRTAAVTRVLLAGAGVGFVLAGLAPADVNENQHVLGALLIMGAGNIGLLLAGFGLAGHVPAPLRRATGLLGIAAIAALGLFLAQRYLGLGMGGMERVAVFPLLAWTLAVGLHGLTRRAATRVQDAGPTDASHGRLAADDALTRDR
;
A
#
# COMPACT_ATOMS: atom_id res chain seq x y z
N MET A 1 -5.80 -14.45 13.35
CA MET A 1 -4.34 -14.23 13.27
C MET A 1 -3.89 -13.81 11.87
N LYS A 2 -4.09 -14.63 10.82
CA LYS A 2 -3.69 -14.33 9.42
C LYS A 2 -4.04 -12.92 8.92
N ALA A 3 -5.29 -12.49 9.05
CA ALA A 3 -5.69 -11.14 8.62
C ALA A 3 -4.95 -10.00 9.33
N ARG A 4 -4.61 -10.15 10.62
CA ARG A 4 -3.83 -9.13 11.36
C ARG A 4 -2.41 -9.04 10.82
N ILE A 5 -1.80 -10.18 10.51
CA ILE A 5 -0.48 -10.25 9.87
C ILE A 5 -0.55 -9.55 8.51
N GLY A 6 -1.59 -9.81 7.71
CA GLY A 6 -1.74 -9.18 6.41
C GLY A 6 -1.89 -7.65 6.48
N TYR A 7 -2.74 -7.15 7.38
CA TYR A 7 -2.87 -5.71 7.62
C TYR A 7 -1.59 -5.08 8.18
N GLY A 8 -0.93 -5.77 9.11
CA GLY A 8 0.37 -5.35 9.65
C GLY A 8 1.44 -5.28 8.58
N ALA A 9 1.52 -6.26 7.69
CA ALA A 9 2.45 -6.28 6.57
C ALA A 9 2.25 -5.08 5.64
N TRP A 10 1.01 -4.79 5.25
CA TRP A 10 0.67 -3.60 4.47
C TRP A 10 1.06 -2.30 5.16
N THR A 11 0.68 -2.13 6.43
CA THR A 11 1.03 -0.92 7.18
C THR A 11 2.54 -0.75 7.31
N VAL A 12 3.26 -1.79 7.74
CA VAL A 12 4.72 -1.74 7.90
C VAL A 12 5.41 -1.50 6.55
N GLY A 13 4.97 -2.18 5.50
CA GLY A 13 5.55 -2.05 4.15
C GLY A 13 5.45 -0.65 3.59
N VAL A 14 4.30 0.03 3.76
CA VAL A 14 4.13 1.41 3.31
C VAL A 14 4.90 2.38 4.21
N VAL A 15 4.84 2.22 5.54
CA VAL A 15 5.52 3.13 6.48
C VAL A 15 7.04 3.08 6.31
N GLN A 16 7.63 1.87 6.21
CA GLN A 16 9.06 1.73 5.98
C GLN A 16 9.46 2.33 4.63
N PHE A 17 8.62 2.18 3.61
CA PHE A 17 8.89 2.73 2.29
C PHE A 17 8.98 4.25 2.32
N LEU A 18 8.01 4.90 2.94
CA LEU A 18 7.97 6.36 3.05
C LEU A 18 9.14 6.89 3.91
N ALA A 19 9.50 6.19 5.00
CA ALA A 19 10.64 6.56 5.82
C ALA A 19 11.96 6.47 5.02
N VAL A 20 12.18 5.36 4.32
CA VAL A 20 13.37 5.18 3.47
C VAL A 20 13.39 6.16 2.30
N HIS A 21 12.24 6.49 1.71
CA HIS A 21 12.14 7.50 0.65
C HIS A 21 12.70 8.84 1.11
N VAL A 22 12.28 9.31 2.29
CA VAL A 22 12.76 10.57 2.89
C VAL A 22 14.25 10.50 3.25
N ILE A 23 14.72 9.36 3.76
CA ILE A 23 16.15 9.16 4.06
C ILE A 23 16.97 9.24 2.77
N ALA A 24 16.58 8.47 1.75
CA ALA A 24 17.30 8.37 0.50
C ALA A 24 17.37 9.71 -0.24
N GLU A 25 16.27 10.46 -0.31
CA GLU A 25 16.26 11.78 -0.95
C GLU A 25 17.08 12.82 -0.17
N SER A 26 17.11 12.74 1.17
CA SER A 26 17.89 13.66 2.00
C SER A 26 19.40 13.50 1.84
N ALA A 27 19.85 12.32 1.37
CA ALA A 27 21.26 12.05 1.13
C ALA A 27 21.78 12.66 -0.19
N TRP A 28 20.91 13.18 -1.05
CA TRP A 28 21.34 13.73 -2.33
C TRP A 28 22.11 15.05 -2.15
N ALA A 29 23.31 15.12 -2.74
CA ALA A 29 24.15 16.33 -2.67
C ALA A 29 23.51 17.53 -3.38
N ARG A 30 22.78 17.29 -4.48
CA ARG A 30 21.89 18.27 -5.10
C ARG A 30 20.47 17.96 -4.65
N PRO A 31 19.71 18.92 -4.10
CA PRO A 31 18.39 18.65 -3.56
C PRO A 31 17.49 17.89 -4.55
N TYR A 32 16.98 16.75 -4.11
CA TYR A 32 16.05 15.93 -4.87
C TYR A 32 14.73 16.69 -5.09
N SER A 33 14.25 16.74 -6.33
CA SER A 33 13.03 17.46 -6.69
C SER A 33 11.87 16.49 -6.88
N TRP A 34 10.82 16.62 -6.06
CA TRP A 34 9.62 15.79 -6.18
C TRP A 34 8.86 16.00 -7.50
N ALA A 35 9.05 17.16 -8.14
CA ALA A 35 8.44 17.45 -9.44
C ALA A 35 9.25 16.85 -10.60
N GLN A 36 10.59 16.91 -10.53
CA GLN A 36 11.46 16.57 -11.66
C GLN A 36 12.07 15.18 -11.57
N ASN A 37 12.23 14.64 -10.36
CA ASN A 37 12.83 13.33 -10.13
C ASN A 37 11.77 12.28 -9.87
N ASN A 38 11.89 11.18 -10.60
CA ASN A 38 11.08 10.00 -10.37
C ASN A 38 11.47 9.36 -9.03
N ILE A 39 10.52 8.69 -8.40
CA ILE A 39 10.72 7.80 -7.26
C ILE A 39 11.80 6.76 -7.59
N SER A 40 11.81 6.24 -8.82
CA SER A 40 12.82 5.29 -9.30
C SER A 40 14.23 5.87 -9.38
N ASP A 41 14.39 7.18 -9.54
CA ASP A 41 15.72 7.83 -9.55
C ASP A 41 16.46 7.61 -8.22
N LEU A 42 15.72 7.47 -7.11
CA LEU A 42 16.30 7.15 -5.80
C LEU A 42 16.94 5.75 -5.77
N GLY A 43 16.56 4.86 -6.69
CA GLY A 43 17.11 3.51 -6.83
C GLY A 43 18.27 3.39 -7.82
N ASN A 44 18.63 4.44 -8.56
CA ASN A 44 19.68 4.35 -9.58
C ASN A 44 21.06 4.07 -8.96
N ALA A 45 21.76 3.08 -9.50
CA ALA A 45 23.03 2.58 -8.95
C ALA A 45 24.24 3.46 -9.34
N HIS A 46 24.16 4.17 -10.46
CA HIS A 46 25.24 5.00 -10.97
C HIS A 46 24.86 6.48 -10.99
N CYS A 47 25.87 7.33 -10.76
CA CYS A 47 25.72 8.76 -10.92
C CYS A 47 25.95 9.15 -12.38
N ALA A 48 24.88 9.55 -13.08
CA ALA A 48 24.92 9.83 -14.51
C ALA A 48 23.88 10.88 -14.94
N LEU A 49 24.15 11.54 -16.08
CA LEU A 49 23.15 12.31 -16.77
C LEU A 49 22.21 11.35 -17.51
N GLN A 50 20.93 11.37 -17.17
CA GLN A 50 19.89 10.65 -17.90
C GLN A 50 19.25 11.61 -18.91
N PRO A 51 19.37 11.38 -20.22
CA PRO A 51 18.89 12.31 -21.25
C PRO A 51 17.37 12.22 -21.46
N GLU A 52 16.77 11.07 -21.17
CA GLU A 52 15.37 10.77 -21.44
C GLU A 52 14.63 10.36 -20.15
N PRO A 53 13.28 10.46 -20.10
CA PRO A 53 12.43 11.22 -21.04
C PRO A 53 12.54 12.73 -20.88
N GLU A 54 13.18 13.20 -19.80
CA GLU A 54 13.56 14.59 -19.57
C GLU A 54 14.98 14.60 -18.98
N PRO A 55 15.89 15.44 -19.51
CA PRO A 55 17.28 15.48 -19.09
C PRO A 55 17.43 15.84 -17.61
N ARG A 56 18.06 14.96 -16.83
CA ARG A 56 18.37 15.22 -15.41
C ARG A 56 19.60 14.45 -14.95
N TYR A 57 20.41 15.07 -14.11
CA TYR A 57 21.53 14.39 -13.47
C TYR A 57 21.04 13.66 -12.22
N ILE A 58 21.24 12.35 -12.18
CA ILE A 58 20.82 11.49 -11.07
C ILE A 58 22.05 10.92 -10.39
N CYS A 59 22.07 11.01 -9.07
CA CYS A 59 23.10 10.41 -8.23
C CYS A 59 22.46 10.12 -6.87
N SER A 60 22.16 8.85 -6.61
CA SER A 60 21.47 8.42 -5.38
C SER A 60 22.45 7.66 -4.47
N PRO A 61 23.02 8.32 -3.43
CA PRO A 61 24.00 7.68 -2.55
C PRO A 61 23.42 6.47 -1.82
N GLU A 62 22.16 6.56 -1.41
CA GLU A 62 21.44 5.52 -0.64
C GLU A 62 20.59 4.60 -1.53
N HIS A 63 20.98 4.42 -2.81
CA HIS A 63 20.22 3.58 -3.75
C HIS A 63 20.04 2.14 -3.26
N GLY A 64 21.04 1.56 -2.59
CA GLY A 64 20.94 0.22 -2.01
C GLY A 64 19.83 0.12 -0.96
N LEU A 65 19.72 1.12 -0.07
CA LEU A 65 18.66 1.19 0.93
C LEU A 65 17.29 1.37 0.26
N MET A 66 17.19 2.26 -0.73
CA MET A 66 15.94 2.49 -1.47
C MET A 66 15.47 1.23 -2.22
N ASN A 67 16.38 0.54 -2.91
CA ASN A 67 16.08 -0.69 -3.64
C ASN A 67 15.67 -1.83 -2.69
N GLY A 68 16.35 -1.97 -1.55
CA GLY A 68 15.95 -2.89 -0.48
C GLY A 68 14.54 -2.57 0.04
N SER A 69 14.20 -1.28 0.17
CA SER A 69 12.87 -0.83 0.58
C SER A 69 11.79 -1.12 -0.47
N PHE A 70 12.07 -0.97 -1.77
CA PHE A 70 11.16 -1.43 -2.83
C PHE A 70 10.87 -2.93 -2.72
N ILE A 71 11.91 -3.76 -2.53
CA ILE A 71 11.76 -5.22 -2.38
C ILE A 71 10.95 -5.58 -1.13
N ALA A 72 11.25 -4.92 0.00
CA ALA A 72 10.53 -5.12 1.25
C ALA A 72 9.05 -4.73 1.13
N LEU A 73 8.76 -3.55 0.56
CA LEU A 73 7.40 -3.09 0.26
C LEU A 73 6.68 -4.11 -0.62
N GLY A 74 7.28 -4.50 -1.75
CA GLY A 74 6.68 -5.41 -2.70
C GLY A 74 6.34 -6.77 -2.08
N THR A 75 7.25 -7.33 -1.30
CA THR A 75 7.04 -8.60 -0.58
C THR A 75 5.92 -8.47 0.44
N LEU A 76 5.90 -7.39 1.23
CA LEU A 76 4.85 -7.15 2.23
C LEU A 76 3.49 -6.87 1.60
N LEU A 77 3.44 -6.28 0.40
CA LEU A 77 2.21 -6.14 -0.39
C LEU A 77 1.66 -7.51 -0.80
N VAL A 78 2.50 -8.42 -1.30
CA VAL A 78 2.11 -9.79 -1.66
C VAL A 78 1.60 -10.56 -0.43
N VAL A 79 2.36 -10.51 0.67
CA VAL A 79 1.98 -11.14 1.94
C VAL A 79 0.64 -10.60 2.43
N GLY A 80 0.45 -9.27 2.41
CA GLY A 80 -0.80 -8.66 2.80
C GLY A 80 -1.96 -9.02 1.87
N ALA A 81 -1.76 -9.06 0.55
CA ALA A 81 -2.80 -9.50 -0.40
C ALA A 81 -3.24 -10.95 -0.16
N ALA A 82 -2.30 -11.83 0.16
CA ALA A 82 -2.56 -13.24 0.49
C ALA A 82 -3.28 -13.41 1.85
N LEU A 83 -2.86 -12.65 2.87
CA LEU A 83 -3.27 -12.88 4.26
C LEU A 83 -4.42 -11.97 4.74
N ALA A 84 -4.56 -10.75 4.23
CA ALA A 84 -5.68 -9.84 4.51
C ALA A 84 -6.98 -10.31 3.83
N GLY A 85 -6.87 -11.23 2.86
CA GLY A 85 -7.96 -11.69 2.00
C GLY A 85 -8.99 -12.66 2.62
N GLY A 86 -8.80 -13.13 3.85
CA GLY A 86 -9.71 -14.10 4.46
C GLY A 86 -11.07 -13.50 4.84
N GLY A 87 -12.06 -13.60 3.94
CA GLY A 87 -13.52 -13.44 4.14
C GLY A 87 -14.06 -12.10 4.69
N ALA A 88 -13.25 -11.33 5.41
CA ALA A 88 -13.64 -10.11 6.10
C ALA A 88 -13.47 -8.88 5.21
N LEU A 89 -12.30 -8.67 4.60
CA LEU A 89 -12.06 -7.44 3.82
C LEU A 89 -12.91 -7.36 2.53
N TRP A 90 -13.06 -8.50 1.85
CA TRP A 90 -13.59 -8.57 0.50
C TRP A 90 -14.95 -9.25 0.47
N ARG A 91 -15.82 -8.80 -0.44
CA ARG A 91 -16.98 -9.58 -0.90
C ARG A 91 -16.49 -10.92 -1.49
N ARG A 92 -17.33 -11.95 -1.42
CA ARG A 92 -17.05 -13.21 -2.12
C ARG A 92 -17.29 -13.04 -3.62
N GLY A 93 -16.51 -13.74 -4.44
CA GLY A 93 -16.70 -13.78 -5.89
C GLY A 93 -15.43 -13.47 -6.70
N ARG A 94 -15.57 -13.57 -8.02
CA ARG A 94 -14.47 -13.40 -8.99
C ARG A 94 -13.78 -12.03 -8.89
N THR A 95 -14.53 -10.95 -8.73
CA THR A 95 -13.97 -9.58 -8.66
C THR A 95 -12.98 -9.45 -7.50
N ALA A 96 -13.29 -10.04 -6.34
CA ALA A 96 -12.39 -10.02 -5.20
C ALA A 96 -11.13 -10.87 -5.42
N ALA A 97 -11.23 -12.00 -6.12
CA ALA A 97 -10.07 -12.81 -6.49
C ALA A 97 -9.15 -12.05 -7.46
N VAL A 98 -9.71 -11.48 -8.52
CA VAL A 98 -8.98 -10.67 -9.52
C VAL A 98 -8.30 -9.47 -8.85
N THR A 99 -9.02 -8.75 -7.98
CA THR A 99 -8.46 -7.62 -7.23
C THR A 99 -7.22 -8.04 -6.46
N ARG A 100 -7.26 -9.15 -5.73
CA ARG A 100 -6.09 -9.63 -4.95
C ARG A 100 -4.91 -10.02 -5.84
N VAL A 101 -5.17 -10.67 -6.97
CA VAL A 101 -4.12 -11.05 -7.93
C VAL A 101 -3.45 -9.80 -8.49
N LEU A 102 -4.22 -8.79 -8.87
CA LEU A 102 -3.70 -7.52 -9.38
C LEU A 102 -2.88 -6.76 -8.33
N LEU A 103 -3.37 -6.68 -7.08
CA LEU A 103 -2.63 -6.07 -5.97
C LEU A 103 -1.34 -6.85 -5.64
N ALA A 104 -1.37 -8.18 -5.70
CA ALA A 104 -0.17 -9.00 -5.56
C ALA A 104 0.80 -8.76 -6.74
N GLY A 105 0.28 -8.60 -7.96
CA GLY A 105 1.05 -8.21 -9.13
C GLY A 105 1.79 -6.88 -8.93
N ALA A 106 1.15 -5.87 -8.34
CA ALA A 106 1.82 -4.63 -7.98
C ALA A 106 2.96 -4.84 -6.97
N GLY A 107 2.76 -5.72 -5.99
CA GLY A 107 3.81 -6.13 -5.05
C GLY A 107 5.00 -6.78 -5.76
N VAL A 108 4.75 -7.69 -6.70
CA VAL A 108 5.80 -8.27 -7.58
C VAL A 108 6.49 -7.16 -8.38
N GLY A 109 5.75 -6.18 -8.88
CA GLY A 109 6.30 -5.04 -9.60
C GLY A 109 7.31 -4.24 -8.78
N PHE A 110 7.01 -3.96 -7.51
CA PHE A 110 7.96 -3.31 -6.59
C PHE A 110 9.21 -4.15 -6.34
N VAL A 111 9.08 -5.47 -6.20
CA VAL A 111 10.24 -6.37 -6.09
C VAL A 111 11.10 -6.30 -7.34
N LEU A 112 10.50 -6.35 -8.54
CA LEU A 112 11.23 -6.25 -9.79
C LEU A 112 11.95 -4.90 -9.93
N ALA A 113 11.29 -3.79 -9.59
CA ALA A 113 11.88 -2.45 -9.65
C ALA A 113 13.08 -2.29 -8.69
N GLY A 114 13.03 -2.89 -7.50
CA GLY A 114 14.17 -2.87 -6.58
C GLY A 114 15.30 -3.82 -6.96
N LEU A 115 15.01 -4.96 -7.59
CA LEU A 115 16.03 -5.89 -8.09
C LEU A 115 16.69 -5.41 -9.39
N ALA A 116 15.97 -4.61 -10.17
CA ALA A 116 16.43 -4.04 -11.44
C ALA A 116 16.30 -2.52 -11.40
N PRO A 117 17.31 -1.81 -10.87
CA PRO A 117 17.40 -0.36 -11.00
C PRO A 117 17.27 0.08 -12.45
N ALA A 118 16.65 1.24 -12.68
CA ALA A 118 16.31 1.71 -14.01
C ALA A 118 17.55 1.93 -14.90
N ASP A 119 18.66 2.37 -14.30
CA ASP A 119 19.94 2.59 -14.99
C ASP A 119 20.77 1.31 -15.22
N VAL A 120 20.36 0.17 -14.63
CA VAL A 120 21.07 -1.11 -14.75
C VAL A 120 20.33 -2.08 -15.67
N ASN A 121 19.01 -2.20 -15.54
CA ASN A 121 18.18 -3.05 -16.39
C ASN A 121 16.80 -2.41 -16.58
N GLU A 122 16.74 -1.46 -17.50
CA GLU A 122 15.56 -0.66 -17.80
C GLU A 122 14.35 -1.53 -18.18
N ASN A 123 14.52 -2.56 -19.02
CA ASN A 123 13.41 -3.40 -19.46
C ASN A 123 12.69 -4.09 -18.29
N GLN A 124 13.46 -4.64 -17.35
CA GLN A 124 12.90 -5.28 -16.17
C GLN A 124 12.31 -4.26 -15.18
N HIS A 125 12.92 -3.09 -15.08
CA HIS A 125 12.38 -1.97 -14.31
C HIS A 125 11.02 -1.51 -14.84
N VAL A 126 10.91 -1.30 -16.15
CA VAL A 126 9.68 -0.89 -16.84
C VAL A 126 8.58 -1.95 -16.68
N LEU A 127 8.91 -3.24 -16.78
CA LEU A 127 7.96 -4.30 -16.45
C LEU A 127 7.46 -4.18 -15.00
N GLY A 128 8.36 -3.93 -14.05
CA GLY A 128 8.01 -3.65 -12.66
C GLY A 128 7.07 -2.46 -12.53
N ALA A 129 7.39 -1.34 -13.17
CA ALA A 129 6.58 -0.12 -13.17
C ALA A 129 5.18 -0.35 -13.76
N LEU A 130 5.06 -1.11 -14.86
CA LEU A 130 3.78 -1.48 -15.47
C LEU A 130 2.93 -2.37 -14.56
N LEU A 131 3.55 -3.26 -13.77
CA LEU A 131 2.82 -4.04 -12.77
C LEU A 131 2.35 -3.16 -11.60
N ILE A 132 3.19 -2.22 -11.14
CA ILE A 132 2.83 -1.29 -10.06
C ILE A 132 1.67 -0.37 -10.49
N MET A 133 1.87 0.38 -11.58
CA MET A 133 0.96 1.44 -12.00
C MET A 133 -0.19 0.91 -12.87
N GLY A 134 0.03 -0.13 -13.66
CA GLY A 134 -1.02 -0.73 -14.49
C GLY A 134 -1.87 -1.69 -13.67
N ALA A 135 -1.31 -2.86 -13.36
CA ALA A 135 -2.03 -3.91 -12.64
C ALA A 135 -2.50 -3.42 -11.26
N GLY A 136 -1.63 -2.76 -10.49
CA GLY A 136 -1.97 -2.23 -9.16
C GLY A 136 -3.13 -1.24 -9.17
N ASN A 137 -3.15 -0.27 -10.10
CA ASN A 137 -4.22 0.73 -10.14
C ASN A 137 -5.54 0.17 -10.68
N ILE A 138 -5.50 -0.79 -11.61
CA ILE A 138 -6.70 -1.56 -12.01
C ILE A 138 -7.22 -2.35 -10.80
N GLY A 139 -6.33 -3.00 -10.04
CA GLY A 139 -6.67 -3.67 -8.79
C GLY A 139 -7.32 -2.73 -7.78
N LEU A 140 -6.77 -1.54 -7.61
CA LEU A 140 -7.29 -0.49 -6.73
C LEU A 140 -8.70 -0.04 -7.15
N LEU A 141 -8.91 0.19 -8.44
CA LEU A 141 -10.24 0.52 -8.98
C LEU A 141 -11.27 -0.58 -8.67
N LEU A 142 -10.92 -1.84 -8.96
CA LEU A 142 -11.78 -2.98 -8.67
C LEU A 142 -12.03 -3.18 -7.17
N ALA A 143 -11.06 -2.83 -6.32
CA ALA A 143 -11.22 -2.88 -4.87
C ALA A 143 -12.38 -1.99 -4.39
N GLY A 144 -12.63 -0.84 -5.03
CA GLY A 144 -13.76 0.04 -4.69
C GLY A 144 -15.13 -0.66 -4.74
N PHE A 145 -15.28 -1.62 -5.65
CA PHE A 145 -16.48 -2.44 -5.80
C PHE A 145 -16.41 -3.77 -5.03
N GLY A 146 -15.19 -4.26 -4.76
CA GLY A 146 -14.92 -5.55 -4.12
C GLY A 146 -14.91 -5.53 -2.59
N LEU A 147 -14.84 -4.36 -1.93
CA LEU A 147 -14.80 -4.25 -0.47
C LEU A 147 -16.13 -4.69 0.19
N ALA A 148 -16.02 -5.39 1.32
CA ALA A 148 -17.16 -5.91 2.07
C ALA A 148 -18.05 -4.80 2.66
N GLY A 149 -19.33 -5.11 2.91
CA GLY A 149 -20.33 -4.13 3.35
C GLY A 149 -20.00 -3.43 4.67
N HIS A 150 -19.28 -4.12 5.57
CA HIS A 150 -18.84 -3.55 6.84
C HIS A 150 -17.73 -2.50 6.71
N VAL A 151 -17.12 -2.35 5.53
CA VAL A 151 -16.10 -1.32 5.27
C VAL A 151 -16.84 0.01 5.07
N PRO A 152 -16.45 1.10 5.73
CA PRO A 152 -17.14 2.38 5.66
C PRO A 152 -17.37 2.86 4.22
N ALA A 153 -18.58 3.35 3.92
CA ALA A 153 -18.93 3.83 2.58
C ALA A 153 -17.99 4.92 2.03
N PRO A 154 -17.47 5.87 2.84
CA PRO A 154 -16.46 6.82 2.37
C PRO A 154 -15.18 6.14 1.88
N LEU A 155 -14.66 5.14 2.61
CA LEU A 155 -13.44 4.44 2.23
C LEU A 155 -13.62 3.67 0.91
N ARG A 156 -14.77 3.03 0.70
CA ARG A 156 -15.07 2.34 -0.56
C ARG A 156 -15.13 3.29 -1.74
N ARG A 157 -15.80 4.45 -1.58
CA ARG A 157 -15.88 5.49 -2.62
C ARG A 157 -14.50 6.07 -2.93
N ALA A 158 -13.74 6.42 -1.90
CA ALA A 158 -12.37 6.91 -2.03
C ALA A 158 -11.47 5.89 -2.76
N THR A 159 -11.61 4.60 -2.47
CA THR A 159 -10.86 3.53 -3.15
C THR A 159 -11.06 3.57 -4.68
N GLY A 160 -12.32 3.64 -5.14
CA GLY A 160 -12.61 3.72 -6.57
C GLY A 160 -12.08 5.01 -7.22
N LEU A 161 -12.26 6.16 -6.55
CA LEU A 161 -11.76 7.46 -7.04
C LEU A 161 -10.23 7.50 -7.13
N LEU A 162 -9.53 6.95 -6.13
CA LEU A 162 -8.07 6.81 -6.14
C LEU A 162 -7.61 5.94 -7.31
N GLY A 163 -8.31 4.82 -7.58
CA GLY A 163 -8.03 3.98 -8.74
C GLY A 163 -8.20 4.71 -10.08
N ILE A 164 -9.30 5.46 -10.25
CA ILE A 164 -9.54 6.27 -11.46
C ILE A 164 -8.44 7.32 -11.63
N ALA A 165 -8.12 8.07 -10.57
CA ALA A 165 -7.11 9.11 -10.60
C ALA A 165 -5.72 8.54 -10.96
N ALA A 166 -5.35 7.41 -10.39
CA ALA A 166 -4.05 6.78 -10.63
C ALA A 166 -3.92 6.20 -12.06
N ILE A 167 -5.00 5.62 -12.60
CA ILE A 167 -5.03 5.16 -14.01
C ILE A 167 -4.94 6.35 -14.97
N ALA A 168 -5.67 7.43 -14.71
CA ALA A 168 -5.59 8.64 -15.51
C ALA A 168 -4.18 9.25 -15.47
N ALA A 169 -3.56 9.28 -14.28
CA ALA A 169 -2.19 9.74 -14.10
C ALA A 169 -1.19 8.86 -14.85
N LEU A 170 -1.35 7.53 -14.84
CA LEU A 170 -0.52 6.63 -15.65
C LEU A 170 -0.66 6.96 -17.15
N GLY A 171 -1.88 7.14 -17.65
CA GLY A 171 -2.10 7.51 -19.06
C GLY A 171 -1.43 8.82 -19.43
N LEU A 172 -1.53 9.83 -18.56
CA LEU A 172 -0.87 11.13 -18.72
C LEU A 172 0.67 11.02 -18.63
N PHE A 173 1.19 10.20 -17.72
CA PHE A 173 2.62 9.93 -17.57
C PHE A 173 3.20 9.31 -18.84
N LEU A 174 2.55 8.27 -19.37
CA LEU A 174 2.95 7.61 -20.63
C LEU A 174 2.85 8.55 -21.84
N ALA A 175 1.91 9.49 -21.82
CA ALA A 175 1.78 10.53 -22.84
C ALA A 175 2.72 11.74 -22.63
N GLN A 176 3.57 11.71 -21.59
CA GLN A 176 4.46 12.81 -21.19
C GLN A 176 3.71 14.14 -20.97
N ARG A 177 2.48 14.08 -20.43
CA ARG A 177 1.62 15.23 -20.12
C ARG A 177 1.50 15.43 -18.61
N TYR A 178 2.42 16.17 -18.02
CA TYR A 178 2.55 16.25 -16.56
C TYR A 178 1.67 17.31 -15.87
N LEU A 179 0.94 18.14 -16.61
CA LEU A 179 0.00 19.14 -16.07
C LEU A 179 0.62 20.09 -15.02
N GLY A 180 1.90 20.45 -15.18
CA GLY A 180 2.62 21.31 -14.23
C GLY A 180 3.13 20.60 -12.97
N LEU A 181 2.86 19.30 -12.80
CA LEU A 181 3.40 18.49 -11.70
C LEU A 181 4.86 18.06 -11.94
N GLY A 182 5.32 18.13 -13.19
CA GLY A 182 6.58 17.52 -13.63
C GLY A 182 6.50 16.00 -13.70
N MET A 183 7.52 15.38 -14.31
CA MET A 183 7.57 13.94 -14.52
C MET A 183 7.45 13.18 -13.19
N GLY A 184 8.28 13.52 -12.21
CA GLY A 184 8.29 12.90 -10.88
C GLY A 184 7.01 13.15 -10.09
N GLY A 185 6.36 14.30 -10.30
CA GLY A 185 5.08 14.59 -9.67
C GLY A 185 3.96 13.72 -10.24
N MET A 186 3.92 13.56 -11.56
CA MET A 186 2.93 12.71 -12.22
C MET A 186 3.13 11.23 -11.88
N GLU A 187 4.36 10.75 -11.78
CA GLU A 187 4.67 9.39 -11.33
C GLU A 187 4.11 9.13 -9.91
N ARG A 188 4.27 10.09 -8.99
CA ARG A 188 3.71 9.99 -7.63
C ARG A 188 2.19 9.91 -7.65
N VAL A 189 1.51 10.65 -8.52
CA VAL A 189 0.05 10.52 -8.66
C VAL A 189 -0.33 9.15 -9.23
N ALA A 190 0.51 8.53 -10.06
CA ALA A 190 0.29 7.17 -10.55
C ALA A 190 0.61 6.07 -9.51
N VAL A 191 1.43 6.34 -8.48
CA VAL A 191 1.90 5.32 -7.50
C VAL A 191 1.29 5.49 -6.12
N PHE A 192 1.30 6.71 -5.56
CA PHE A 192 0.92 6.96 -4.17
C PHE A 192 -0.55 6.67 -3.82
N PRO A 193 -1.55 6.79 -4.73
CA PRO A 193 -2.91 6.38 -4.41
C PRO A 193 -3.02 4.92 -3.95
N LEU A 194 -2.26 4.01 -4.55
CA LEU A 194 -2.20 2.61 -4.14
C LEU A 194 -1.59 2.45 -2.75
N LEU A 195 -0.49 3.16 -2.46
CA LEU A 195 0.17 3.09 -1.16
C LEU A 195 -0.68 3.72 -0.04
N ALA A 196 -1.29 4.88 -0.31
CA ALA A 196 -2.18 5.56 0.61
C ALA A 196 -3.40 4.70 0.94
N TRP A 197 -4.02 4.08 -0.07
CA TRP A 197 -5.12 3.14 0.12
C TRP A 197 -4.67 1.93 0.95
N THR A 198 -3.52 1.34 0.62
CA THR A 198 -2.97 0.18 1.32
C THR A 198 -2.75 0.47 2.79
N LEU A 199 -2.18 1.63 3.11
CA LEU A 199 -1.98 2.09 4.48
C LEU A 199 -3.31 2.30 5.21
N ALA A 200 -4.27 2.99 4.59
CA ALA A 200 -5.58 3.25 5.18
C ALA A 200 -6.34 1.96 5.49
N VAL A 201 -6.35 0.99 4.57
CA VAL A 201 -7.01 -0.31 4.78
C VAL A 201 -6.26 -1.16 5.81
N GLY A 202 -4.92 -1.14 5.80
CA GLY A 202 -4.09 -1.79 6.81
C GLY A 202 -4.42 -1.28 8.22
N LEU A 203 -4.38 0.03 8.42
CA LEU A 203 -4.69 0.66 9.71
C LEU A 203 -6.14 0.38 10.14
N HIS A 204 -7.11 0.52 9.24
CA HIS A 204 -8.51 0.22 9.53
C HIS A 204 -8.72 -1.25 9.97
N GLY A 205 -8.04 -2.19 9.30
CA GLY A 205 -8.09 -3.60 9.63
C GLY A 205 -7.48 -3.95 10.98
N LEU A 206 -6.41 -3.26 11.37
CA LEU A 206 -5.76 -3.40 12.69
C LEU A 206 -6.64 -2.84 13.82
N THR A 207 -7.24 -1.67 13.64
CA THR A 207 -8.06 -1.01 14.67
C THR A 207 -9.40 -1.72 14.91
N ARG A 208 -10.09 -2.17 13.85
CA ARG A 208 -11.38 -2.86 14.00
C ARG A 208 -11.27 -4.14 14.83
N ARG A 209 -10.17 -4.90 14.65
CA ARG A 209 -9.96 -6.14 15.43
C ARG A 209 -9.52 -5.89 16.86
N ALA A 210 -8.86 -4.75 17.13
CA ALA A 210 -8.60 -4.34 18.50
C ALA A 210 -9.93 -4.06 19.22
N ALA A 211 -10.86 -3.35 18.56
CA ALA A 211 -12.18 -3.07 19.11
C ALA A 211 -13.03 -4.33 19.37
N THR A 212 -13.06 -5.30 18.44
CA THR A 212 -13.79 -6.57 18.67
C THR A 212 -13.21 -7.37 19.82
N ARG A 213 -11.87 -7.38 19.99
CA ARG A 213 -11.23 -8.10 21.09
C ARG A 213 -11.55 -7.49 22.46
N VAL A 214 -11.67 -6.16 22.54
CA VAL A 214 -12.06 -5.46 23.77
C VAL A 214 -13.52 -5.77 24.11
N GLN A 215 -14.40 -5.90 23.11
CA GLN A 215 -15.80 -6.28 23.31
C GLN A 215 -15.95 -7.74 23.79
N ASP A 216 -15.19 -8.68 23.21
CA ASP A 216 -15.19 -10.09 23.64
C ASP A 216 -14.57 -10.29 25.04
N ALA A 217 -13.76 -9.33 25.51
CA ALA A 217 -13.14 -9.32 26.84
C ALA A 217 -13.91 -8.46 27.87
N GLY A 218 -15.07 -7.90 27.50
CA GLY A 218 -15.97 -7.20 28.42
C GLY A 218 -16.60 -8.15 29.44
N PRO A 219 -17.12 -7.65 30.58
CA PRO A 219 -17.19 -8.38 31.84
C PRO A 219 -18.15 -9.57 31.77
N THR A 220 -17.61 -10.75 31.50
CA THR A 220 -18.14 -11.98 32.08
C THR A 220 -17.68 -12.03 33.53
N ASP A 221 -18.64 -12.24 34.43
CA ASP A 221 -18.47 -12.57 35.84
C ASP A 221 -18.64 -11.45 36.90
N ALA A 222 -19.76 -10.75 36.85
CA ALA A 222 -20.31 -10.09 38.06
C ALA A 222 -21.82 -10.29 38.26
N SER A 223 -22.53 -10.85 37.28
CA SER A 223 -23.99 -11.05 37.34
C SER A 223 -24.41 -12.44 37.85
N HIS A 224 -23.53 -13.44 37.84
CA HIS A 224 -23.85 -14.77 38.39
C HIS A 224 -23.64 -14.90 39.90
N GLY A 225 -22.91 -13.97 40.54
CA GLY A 225 -22.71 -13.94 42.00
C GLY A 225 -23.84 -13.27 42.80
N ARG A 226 -24.71 -12.48 42.16
CA ARG A 226 -25.83 -11.80 42.86
C ARG A 226 -27.10 -12.64 42.95
N LEU A 227 -27.36 -13.51 41.98
CA LEU A 227 -28.52 -14.40 42.01
C LEU A 227 -28.39 -15.53 43.06
N ALA A 228 -27.17 -15.95 43.40
CA ALA A 228 -26.94 -16.95 44.44
C ALA A 228 -27.01 -16.39 45.87
N ALA A 229 -26.88 -15.06 46.04
CA ALA A 229 -26.93 -14.41 47.35
C ALA A 229 -28.38 -14.07 47.78
N ASP A 230 -29.26 -13.76 46.84
CA ASP A 230 -30.67 -13.44 47.14
C ASP A 230 -31.54 -14.70 47.41
N ASP A 231 -31.19 -15.85 46.82
CA ASP A 231 -31.86 -17.14 47.11
C ASP A 231 -31.47 -17.74 48.47
N ALA A 232 -30.36 -17.31 49.06
CA ALA A 232 -29.95 -17.73 50.40
C ALA A 232 -30.64 -16.90 51.51
N LEU A 233 -31.09 -15.68 51.21
CA LEU A 233 -31.71 -14.79 52.20
C LEU A 233 -33.24 -14.97 52.33
N THR A 234 -33.87 -15.70 51.40
CA THR A 234 -35.32 -15.93 51.37
C THR A 234 -35.74 -17.28 51.93
N ARG A 235 -34.79 -18.16 52.28
CA ARG A 235 -35.05 -19.51 52.83
C ARG A 235 -35.07 -19.59 54.36
N ASP A 236 -34.82 -18.48 55.05
CA ASP A 236 -34.72 -18.38 56.51
C ASP A 236 -35.80 -17.46 57.14
N ARG A 237 -36.97 -17.33 56.49
CA ARG A 237 -38.16 -16.68 57.06
C ARG A 237 -39.39 -17.56 56.99
#